data_AF-A0A1I5N9F3-F1
#
_entry.id   AF-A0A1I5N9F3-F1
#
_cell.length_a   1.000
_cell.length_b   1.000
_cell.length_c   1.000
_cell.angle_alpha   90.00
_cell.angle_beta   90.00
_cell.angle_gamma   90.00
#
_symmetry.space_group_name_H-M   'P 1'
#
loop_
_entity.id
_entity.type
_entity.pdbx_description
1 polymer ?
#
loop_
_entity_poly.entity_id
_entity_poly.type
_entity_poly.pdbx_seq_one_letter_code
_entity_poly.pdbx_strand_id
1 'polypeptide(L)'
;MATPGVDHPEERAVVDVKAESRDDVLLSFVEQVSGGEMVLSVGTDAAKRRVRLDVGEHVELIWRGPDELRSVPAELVEVGGGDAPTWRIRATGPASRGQRRAAVRTPLALPLELELDKVVLGGATLDLSEGGSRCLFVEPPAGAPAIEVGAVLGVALDLDGTRMRFDAEVIRRHEREDGRPELSLRFLGLGEKRQDTIRRRVFAELRDLRSRGVI
;
A
#
# COMPACT_ATOMS: atom_id res chain seq x y z
N MET A 1 19.89 -10.44 -23.39
CA MET A 1 18.69 -11.14 -22.88
C MET A 1 18.13 -10.27 -21.76
N ALA A 2 16.81 -10.17 -21.65
CA ALA A 2 16.20 -9.47 -20.52
C ALA A 2 16.48 -10.25 -19.21
N THR A 3 16.70 -9.53 -18.12
CA THR A 3 17.08 -10.08 -16.82
C THR A 3 15.85 -10.23 -15.93
N PRO A 4 15.48 -11.45 -15.50
CA PRO A 4 14.39 -11.67 -14.55
C PRO A 4 14.61 -10.89 -13.25
N GLY A 5 13.53 -10.39 -12.66
CA GLY A 5 13.55 -9.57 -11.45
C GLY A 5 13.97 -8.11 -11.69
N VAL A 6 14.65 -7.80 -12.81
CA VAL A 6 15.12 -6.45 -13.15
C VAL A 6 14.33 -5.88 -14.33
N ASP A 7 14.34 -6.55 -15.47
CA ASP A 7 13.71 -6.07 -16.72
C ASP A 7 12.25 -6.51 -16.84
N HIS A 8 11.87 -7.55 -16.11
CA HIS A 8 10.51 -8.07 -15.98
C HIS A 8 10.40 -8.82 -14.65
N PRO A 9 9.19 -9.03 -14.10
CA PRO A 9 9.02 -9.86 -12.92
C PRO A 9 9.43 -11.32 -13.20
N GLU A 10 9.84 -12.03 -12.15
CA GLU A 10 10.14 -13.47 -12.23
C GLU A 10 8.85 -14.29 -12.33
N GLU A 11 8.93 -15.52 -12.84
CA GLU A 11 7.82 -16.46 -12.72
C GLU A 11 7.48 -16.69 -11.24
N ARG A 12 6.18 -16.81 -10.94
CA ARG A 12 5.61 -16.91 -9.59
C ARG A 12 5.77 -15.66 -8.73
N ALA A 13 6.34 -14.57 -9.27
CA ALA A 13 6.41 -13.31 -8.55
C ALA A 13 5.01 -12.73 -8.31
N VAL A 14 4.85 -12.08 -7.16
CA VAL A 14 3.68 -11.28 -6.84
C VAL A 14 3.84 -9.91 -7.48
N VAL A 15 2.83 -9.51 -8.25
CA VAL A 15 2.81 -8.22 -8.95
C VAL A 15 1.60 -7.41 -8.49
N ASP A 16 1.87 -6.13 -8.23
CA ASP A 16 0.85 -5.12 -8.11
C ASP A 16 0.53 -4.63 -9.53
N VAL A 17 -0.75 -4.64 -9.93
CA VAL A 17 -1.22 -4.18 -11.23
C VAL A 17 -2.00 -2.90 -11.03
N LYS A 18 -1.49 -1.79 -11.57
CA LYS A 18 -2.16 -0.50 -11.57
C LYS A 18 -2.76 -0.26 -12.96
N ALA A 19 -4.08 -0.33 -13.07
CA ALA A 19 -4.80 -0.05 -14.31
C ALA A 19 -5.10 1.44 -14.44
N GLU A 20 -5.08 1.99 -15.65
CA GLU A 20 -5.35 3.42 -15.90
C GLU A 20 -6.80 3.81 -15.56
N SER A 21 -7.74 2.90 -15.79
CA SER A 21 -9.16 3.05 -15.46
C SER A 21 -9.48 3.00 -13.96
N ARG A 22 -8.48 2.85 -13.07
CA ARG A 22 -8.70 2.58 -11.64
C ARG A 22 -7.75 3.33 -10.73
N ASP A 23 -8.27 3.73 -9.56
CA ASP A 23 -7.49 4.37 -8.50
C ASP A 23 -6.90 3.36 -7.50
N ASP A 24 -7.43 2.13 -7.45
CA ASP A 24 -6.91 1.05 -6.61
C ASP A 24 -5.91 0.17 -7.35
N VAL A 25 -5.08 -0.55 -6.58
CA VAL A 25 -4.07 -1.47 -7.10
C VAL A 25 -4.56 -2.90 -6.93
N LEU A 26 -4.43 -3.70 -7.99
CA LEU A 26 -4.83 -5.10 -8.00
C LEU A 26 -3.63 -5.99 -7.67
N LEU A 27 -3.85 -7.05 -6.91
CA LEU A 27 -2.85 -8.08 -6.65
C LEU A 27 -2.97 -9.20 -7.68
N SER A 28 -1.86 -9.57 -8.32
CA SER A 28 -1.79 -10.71 -9.23
C SER A 28 -0.47 -11.49 -9.07
N PHE A 29 -0.36 -12.64 -9.72
CA PHE A 29 0.80 -13.52 -9.76
C PHE A 29 1.23 -13.76 -11.20
N VAL A 30 2.54 -13.75 -11.45
CA VAL A 30 3.10 -14.17 -12.74
C VAL A 30 3.05 -15.69 -12.82
N GLU A 31 2.37 -16.22 -13.82
CA GLU A 31 2.34 -17.65 -14.09
C GLU A 31 3.45 -18.07 -15.05
N GLN A 32 3.72 -17.23 -16.06
CA GLN A 32 4.72 -17.51 -17.09
C GLN A 32 5.29 -16.22 -17.67
N VAL A 33 6.57 -16.25 -18.09
CA VAL A 33 7.19 -15.18 -18.87
C VAL A 33 7.80 -15.73 -20.15
N SER A 34 7.46 -15.14 -21.30
CA SER A 34 8.03 -15.55 -22.59
C SER A 34 8.08 -14.38 -23.57
N GLY A 35 9.26 -14.10 -24.12
CA GLY A 35 9.41 -13.18 -25.26
C GLY A 35 8.91 -11.74 -25.04
N GLY A 36 8.86 -11.25 -23.80
CA GLY A 36 8.31 -9.92 -23.47
C GLY A 36 6.80 -9.91 -23.19
N GLU A 37 6.15 -11.05 -23.32
CA GLU A 37 4.78 -11.28 -22.84
C GLU A 37 4.81 -12.06 -21.52
N MET A 38 3.79 -11.81 -20.71
CA MET A 38 3.60 -12.40 -19.40
C MET A 38 2.19 -12.93 -19.29
N VAL A 39 2.03 -14.10 -18.68
CA VAL A 39 0.73 -14.62 -18.27
C VAL A 39 0.61 -14.37 -16.79
N LEU A 40 -0.44 -13.67 -16.39
CA LEU A 40 -0.76 -13.38 -15.00
C LEU A 40 -2.07 -14.06 -14.61
N SER A 41 -2.25 -14.36 -13.33
CA SER A 41 -3.58 -14.63 -12.79
C SER A 41 -4.50 -13.40 -12.97
N VAL A 42 -5.82 -13.57 -12.98
CA VAL A 42 -6.73 -12.41 -12.90
C VAL A 42 -6.50 -11.64 -11.59
N GLY A 43 -6.31 -10.32 -11.70
CA GLY A 43 -6.05 -9.44 -10.56
C GLY A 43 -7.21 -9.39 -9.57
N THR A 44 -6.86 -9.23 -8.29
CA THR A 44 -7.82 -9.11 -7.19
C THR A 44 -7.70 -7.78 -6.46
N ASP A 45 -8.82 -7.21 -6.04
CA ASP A 45 -8.84 -5.98 -5.23
C ASP A 45 -8.52 -6.26 -3.75
N ALA A 46 -8.51 -5.20 -2.93
CA ALA A 46 -8.28 -5.31 -1.49
C ALA A 46 -9.29 -6.21 -0.75
N ALA A 47 -10.50 -6.38 -1.31
CA ALA A 47 -11.54 -7.27 -0.80
C ALA A 47 -11.44 -8.70 -1.37
N LYS A 48 -10.33 -9.02 -2.06
CA LYS A 48 -10.06 -10.31 -2.72
C LYS A 48 -11.05 -10.66 -3.83
N ARG A 49 -11.74 -9.67 -4.40
CA ARG A 49 -12.66 -9.89 -5.53
C ARG A 49 -11.86 -9.83 -6.82
N ARG A 50 -12.10 -10.79 -7.72
CA ARG A 50 -11.53 -10.77 -9.08
C ARG A 50 -12.08 -9.57 -9.82
N VAL A 51 -11.19 -8.80 -10.45
CA VAL A 51 -11.53 -7.63 -11.24
C VAL A 51 -11.43 -7.98 -12.71
N ARG A 52 -12.36 -7.45 -13.51
CA ARG A 52 -12.28 -7.53 -14.97
C ARG A 52 -11.67 -6.24 -15.51
N LEU A 53 -10.71 -6.39 -16.40
CA LEU A 53 -10.14 -5.31 -17.21
C LEU A 53 -10.45 -5.60 -18.68
N ASP A 54 -10.52 -4.56 -19.49
CA ASP A 54 -10.77 -4.68 -20.92
C ASP A 54 -9.45 -4.89 -21.68
N VAL A 55 -9.52 -5.69 -22.76
CA VAL A 55 -8.37 -5.85 -23.65
C VAL A 55 -8.02 -4.50 -24.29
N GLY A 56 -6.74 -4.16 -24.33
CA GLY A 56 -6.21 -2.85 -24.72
C GLY A 56 -5.95 -1.91 -23.55
N GLU A 57 -6.37 -2.27 -22.33
CA GLU A 57 -6.13 -1.47 -21.13
C GLU A 57 -4.63 -1.37 -20.84
N HIS A 58 -4.16 -0.15 -20.63
CA HIS A 58 -2.79 0.11 -20.21
C HIS A 58 -2.67 -0.08 -18.70
N VAL A 59 -1.63 -0.80 -18.30
CA VAL A 59 -1.35 -1.11 -16.90
C VAL A 59 0.12 -0.88 -16.58
N GLU A 60 0.40 -0.56 -15.33
CA GLU A 60 1.74 -0.62 -14.77
C GLU A 60 1.84 -1.85 -13.88
N LEU A 61 2.76 -2.77 -14.19
CA LEU A 61 3.09 -3.89 -13.31
C LEU A 61 4.21 -3.46 -12.38
N ILE A 62 4.05 -3.70 -11.07
CA ILE A 62 5.03 -3.30 -10.05
C ILE A 62 5.39 -4.52 -9.19
N TRP A 63 6.67 -4.89 -9.14
CA TRP A 63 7.16 -6.05 -8.39
C TRP A 63 8.32 -5.66 -7.48
N ARG A 64 8.66 -6.55 -6.54
CA ARG A 64 9.90 -6.44 -5.77
C ARG A 64 11.02 -7.04 -6.62
N GLY A 65 11.92 -6.19 -7.09
CA GLY A 65 13.20 -6.62 -7.65
C GLY A 65 14.22 -6.95 -6.56
N PRO A 66 15.46 -7.29 -6.93
CA PRO A 66 16.51 -7.69 -5.99
C PRO A 66 16.81 -6.63 -4.92
N ASP A 67 16.97 -5.36 -5.35
CA ASP A 67 17.38 -4.27 -4.46
C ASP A 67 16.25 -3.25 -4.20
N GLU A 68 15.26 -3.20 -5.09
CA GLU A 68 14.24 -2.15 -5.08
C GLU A 68 12.94 -2.60 -5.74
N LEU A 69 11.91 -1.77 -5.61
CA LEU A 69 10.72 -1.94 -6.43
C LEU A 69 11.05 -1.63 -7.89
N ARG A 70 10.55 -2.47 -8.77
CA ARG A 70 10.66 -2.34 -10.23
C ARG A 70 9.26 -2.20 -10.80
N SER A 71 9.12 -1.44 -11.88
CA SER A 71 7.88 -1.40 -12.64
C SER A 71 8.11 -1.46 -14.13
N VAL A 72 7.12 -1.94 -14.87
CA VAL A 72 7.12 -1.96 -16.33
C VAL A 72 5.74 -1.52 -16.84
N PRO A 73 5.68 -0.58 -17.79
CA PRO A 73 4.43 -0.27 -18.48
C PRO A 73 4.07 -1.43 -19.40
N ALA A 74 2.79 -1.76 -19.46
CA ALA A 74 2.30 -2.89 -20.22
C ALA A 74 0.85 -2.69 -20.69
N GLU A 75 0.39 -3.58 -21.55
CA GLU A 75 -0.96 -3.59 -22.09
C GLU A 75 -1.58 -4.98 -21.89
N LEU A 76 -2.85 -5.03 -21.50
CA LEU A 76 -3.64 -6.25 -21.47
C LEU A 76 -4.04 -6.66 -22.89
N VAL A 77 -3.41 -7.70 -23.43
CA VAL A 77 -3.63 -8.14 -24.82
C VAL A 77 -4.70 -9.22 -24.94
N GLU A 78 -4.92 -10.00 -23.87
CA GLU A 78 -5.94 -11.06 -23.88
C GLU A 78 -6.38 -11.43 -22.46
N VAL A 79 -7.65 -11.83 -22.34
CA VAL A 79 -8.18 -12.49 -21.14
C VAL A 79 -8.43 -13.96 -21.47
N GLY A 80 -7.61 -14.86 -20.92
CA GLY A 80 -7.75 -16.30 -21.05
C GLY A 80 -8.97 -16.79 -20.27
N GLY A 81 -9.81 -17.60 -20.93
CA GLY A 81 -10.96 -18.24 -20.30
C GLY A 81 -10.61 -19.52 -19.52
N GLY A 82 -11.64 -20.17 -18.96
CA GLY A 82 -11.51 -21.42 -18.21
C GLY A 82 -11.76 -21.26 -16.71
N ASP A 83 -11.57 -22.35 -15.95
CA ASP A 83 -11.84 -22.41 -14.51
C ASP A 83 -10.86 -21.53 -13.69
N ALA A 84 -9.66 -21.32 -14.23
CA ALA A 84 -8.66 -20.39 -13.72
C ALA A 84 -8.33 -19.36 -14.83
N PRO A 85 -9.12 -18.26 -14.95
CA PRO A 85 -8.90 -17.26 -15.98
C PRO A 85 -7.58 -16.52 -15.74
N THR A 86 -6.94 -16.12 -16.83
CA THR A 86 -5.64 -15.46 -16.83
C THR A 86 -5.64 -14.20 -17.68
N TRP A 87 -4.66 -13.35 -17.48
CA TRP A 87 -4.38 -12.17 -18.27
C TRP A 87 -3.09 -12.37 -19.04
N ARG A 88 -3.13 -12.19 -20.36
CA ARG A 88 -1.91 -12.06 -21.16
C ARG A 88 -1.57 -10.59 -21.27
N ILE A 89 -0.39 -10.23 -20.79
CA ILE A 89 0.09 -8.86 -20.70
C ILE A 89 1.35 -8.74 -21.55
N ARG A 90 1.46 -7.66 -22.32
CA ARG A 90 2.65 -7.36 -23.12
C ARG A 90 3.33 -6.10 -22.59
N ALA A 91 4.63 -6.17 -22.29
CA ALA A 91 5.39 -4.98 -21.92
C ALA A 91 5.43 -3.99 -23.11
N THR A 92 5.13 -2.73 -22.86
CA THR A 92 5.10 -1.65 -23.88
C THR A 92 6.32 -0.73 -23.80
N GLY A 93 7.16 -0.90 -22.78
CA GLY A 93 8.40 -0.14 -22.59
C GLY A 93 9.37 -0.84 -21.64
N PRO A 94 10.56 -0.24 -21.42
CA PRO A 94 11.56 -0.82 -20.52
C PRO A 94 11.10 -0.73 -19.05
N ALA A 95 11.58 -1.67 -18.24
CA ALA A 95 11.38 -1.59 -16.80
C ALA A 95 12.19 -0.44 -16.19
N SER A 96 11.60 0.20 -15.20
CA SER A 96 12.19 1.30 -14.46
C SER A 96 12.06 1.08 -12.95
N ARG A 97 12.53 2.05 -12.16
CA ARG A 97 12.37 2.03 -10.72
C ARG A 97 10.90 2.24 -10.38
N GLY A 98 10.28 1.24 -9.77
CA GLY A 98 8.85 1.25 -9.47
C GLY A 98 8.53 2.03 -8.19
N GLN A 99 7.35 2.64 -8.15
CA GLN A 99 6.81 3.29 -6.96
C GLN A 99 5.39 2.79 -6.68
N ARG A 100 5.20 2.06 -5.58
CA ARG A 100 3.87 1.58 -5.14
C ARG A 100 3.09 2.61 -4.33
N ARG A 101 3.75 3.65 -3.84
CA ARG A 101 3.17 4.60 -2.88
C ARG A 101 3.06 5.98 -3.51
N ALA A 102 1.85 6.53 -3.50
CA ALA A 102 1.59 7.91 -3.94
C ALA A 102 2.22 8.97 -3.02
N ALA A 103 2.66 8.58 -1.81
CA ALA A 103 3.23 9.47 -0.82
C ALA A 103 4.50 8.88 -0.18
N VAL A 104 5.45 9.78 0.10
CA VAL A 104 6.68 9.48 0.83
C VAL A 104 6.33 9.08 2.27
N ARG A 105 7.02 8.04 2.77
CA ARG A 105 6.91 7.53 4.14
C ARG A 105 8.25 7.53 4.84
N THR A 106 8.21 7.72 6.16
CA THR A 106 9.38 7.60 7.03
C THR A 106 8.98 6.91 8.34
N PRO A 107 9.89 6.15 8.97
CA PRO A 107 9.74 5.79 10.38
C PRO A 107 9.60 7.07 11.20
N LEU A 108 8.55 7.15 12.00
CA LEU A 108 8.27 8.31 12.84
C LEU A 108 7.27 7.91 13.91
N ALA A 109 7.63 8.13 15.18
CA ALA A 109 6.79 7.83 16.34
C ALA A 109 6.14 9.10 16.86
N LEU A 110 4.84 9.24 16.60
CA LEU A 110 4.00 10.32 17.10
C LEU A 110 2.83 9.73 17.89
N PRO A 111 2.46 10.35 19.03
CA PRO A 111 1.26 9.94 19.76
C PRO A 111 0.01 10.06 18.90
N LEU A 112 -0.89 9.09 19.02
CA LEU A 112 -2.23 9.19 18.46
C LEU A 112 -3.26 8.51 19.37
N GLU A 113 -4.51 8.89 19.18
CA GLU A 113 -5.68 8.25 19.78
C GLU A 113 -6.60 7.75 18.67
N LEU A 114 -7.19 6.57 18.87
CA LEU A 114 -8.18 5.95 18.00
C LEU A 114 -9.52 5.87 18.74
N GLU A 115 -10.56 6.43 18.16
CA GLU A 115 -11.92 6.39 18.69
C GLU A 115 -12.61 5.09 18.24
N LEU A 116 -12.94 4.24 19.20
CA LEU A 116 -13.57 2.93 19.01
C LEU A 116 -14.84 2.85 19.85
N ASP A 117 -15.99 3.11 19.23
CA ASP A 117 -17.28 3.29 19.88
C ASP A 117 -17.21 4.29 21.06
N LYS A 118 -17.28 3.79 22.30
CA LYS A 118 -17.22 4.59 23.54
C LYS A 118 -15.84 4.58 24.19
N VAL A 119 -14.86 3.93 23.56
CA VAL A 119 -13.50 3.75 24.06
C VAL A 119 -12.55 4.56 23.20
N VAL A 120 -11.53 5.15 23.84
CA VAL A 120 -10.41 5.79 23.16
C VAL A 120 -9.17 4.97 23.43
N LEU A 121 -8.53 4.48 22.36
CA LEU A 121 -7.29 3.72 22.44
C LEU A 121 -6.10 4.63 22.14
N GLY A 122 -5.22 4.78 23.12
CA GLY A 122 -3.94 5.45 22.91
C GLY A 122 -2.97 4.58 22.09
N GLY A 123 -2.10 5.22 21.32
CA GLY A 123 -1.10 4.54 20.52
C GLY A 123 0.00 5.47 20.03
N ALA A 124 0.88 4.92 19.20
CA ALA A 124 1.91 5.67 18.49
C ALA A 124 1.98 5.22 17.03
N THR A 125 2.32 6.14 16.13
CA THR A 125 2.71 5.78 14.76
C THR A 125 4.03 5.00 14.80
N LEU A 126 4.21 4.08 13.87
CA LEU A 126 5.47 3.40 13.59
C LEU A 126 6.11 3.97 12.32
N ASP A 127 5.26 4.35 11.36
CA ASP A 127 5.62 5.13 10.18
C ASP A 127 4.55 6.18 9.88
N LEU A 128 4.89 7.18 9.07
CA LEU A 128 3.96 8.22 8.65
C LEU A 128 4.15 8.61 7.18
N SER A 129 3.03 8.80 6.48
CA SER A 129 2.88 9.59 5.24
C SER A 129 1.70 10.55 5.38
N GLU A 130 1.58 11.48 4.44
CA GLU A 130 0.38 12.32 4.34
C GLU A 130 -0.92 11.57 4.07
N GLY A 131 -0.85 10.34 3.55
CA GLY A 131 -2.02 9.51 3.21
C GLY A 131 -2.29 8.37 4.19
N GLY A 132 -1.48 8.20 5.24
CA GLY A 132 -1.66 7.09 6.18
C GLY A 132 -0.44 6.79 7.03
N SER A 133 -0.61 5.89 7.98
CA SER A 133 0.42 5.44 8.92
C SER A 133 0.23 3.96 9.29
N ARG A 134 1.33 3.30 9.65
CA ARG A 134 1.29 2.10 10.49
C ARG A 134 1.30 2.54 11.95
N CYS A 135 0.48 1.94 12.80
CA CYS A 135 0.28 2.36 14.18
C CYS A 135 0.28 1.15 15.12
N LEU A 136 0.74 1.36 16.34
CA LEU A 136 0.66 0.41 17.43
C LEU A 136 -0.16 1.02 18.57
N PHE A 137 -1.21 0.34 18.98
CA PHE A 137 -2.10 0.79 20.06
C PHE A 137 -1.87 -0.02 21.34
N VAL A 138 -2.33 0.54 22.46
CA VAL A 138 -2.47 -0.22 23.70
C VAL A 138 -3.49 -1.34 23.53
N GLU A 139 -3.40 -2.36 24.38
CA GLU A 139 -4.40 -3.43 24.41
C GLU A 139 -5.80 -2.83 24.68
N PRO A 140 -6.81 -3.16 23.85
CA PRO A 140 -8.17 -2.71 24.10
C PRO A 140 -8.69 -3.26 25.43
N PRO A 141 -9.48 -2.49 26.19
CA PRO A 141 -10.09 -2.99 27.42
C PRO A 141 -11.00 -4.20 27.11
N ALA A 142 -11.12 -5.10 28.08
CA ALA A 142 -11.97 -6.28 27.95
C ALA A 142 -13.41 -5.89 27.54
N GLY A 143 -13.94 -6.55 26.51
CA GLY A 143 -15.26 -6.27 25.96
C GLY A 143 -15.32 -5.12 24.95
N ALA A 144 -14.19 -4.46 24.63
CA ALA A 144 -14.11 -3.57 23.48
C ALA A 144 -14.42 -4.32 22.18
N PRO A 145 -15.09 -3.68 21.21
CA PRO A 145 -15.38 -4.30 19.93
C PRO A 145 -14.07 -4.62 19.18
N ALA A 146 -14.11 -5.65 18.33
CA ALA A 146 -12.99 -5.95 17.45
C ALA A 146 -12.84 -4.85 16.38
N ILE A 147 -11.60 -4.46 16.09
CA ILE A 147 -11.28 -3.50 15.03
C ILE A 147 -11.13 -4.26 13.72
N GLU A 148 -12.09 -4.14 12.81
CA GLU A 148 -12.08 -4.87 11.54
C GLU A 148 -11.38 -4.13 10.39
N VAL A 149 -10.85 -4.89 9.43
CA VAL A 149 -10.36 -4.31 8.16
C VAL A 149 -11.54 -3.72 7.39
N GLY A 150 -11.38 -2.49 6.89
CA GLY A 150 -12.43 -1.69 6.26
C GLY A 150 -13.20 -0.79 7.23
N ALA A 151 -13.00 -0.93 8.55
CA ALA A 151 -13.63 -0.03 9.52
C ALA A 151 -13.09 1.39 9.37
N VAL A 152 -13.98 2.38 9.43
CA VAL A 152 -13.65 3.81 9.46
C VAL A 152 -13.78 4.31 10.89
N LEU A 153 -12.70 4.85 11.44
CA LEU A 153 -12.59 5.24 12.83
C LEU A 153 -12.04 6.65 12.95
N GLY A 154 -12.48 7.38 13.98
CA GLY A 154 -11.94 8.69 14.31
C GLY A 154 -10.51 8.57 14.84
N VAL A 155 -9.61 9.40 14.34
CA VAL A 155 -8.21 9.46 14.77
C VAL A 155 -7.86 10.87 15.21
N ALA A 156 -7.14 10.98 16.32
CA ALA A 156 -6.48 12.21 16.73
C ALA A 156 -4.97 11.99 16.79
N LEU A 157 -4.25 12.54 15.80
CA LEU A 157 -2.79 12.51 15.74
C LEU A 157 -2.21 13.76 16.42
N ASP A 158 -1.22 13.58 17.30
CA ASP A 158 -0.41 14.68 17.82
C ASP A 158 0.80 14.90 16.91
N LEU A 159 0.75 15.96 16.10
CA LEU A 159 1.84 16.35 15.22
C LEU A 159 2.66 17.47 15.89
N ASP A 160 3.71 17.08 16.61
CA ASP A 160 4.64 17.97 17.32
C ASP A 160 3.94 18.98 18.25
N GLY A 161 2.97 18.52 19.04
CA GLY A 161 2.17 19.32 19.98
C GLY A 161 0.88 19.88 19.39
N THR A 162 0.64 19.68 18.08
CA THR A 162 -0.60 20.10 17.42
C THR A 162 -1.50 18.91 17.17
N ARG A 163 -2.62 18.85 17.89
CA ARG A 163 -3.61 17.78 17.76
C ARG A 163 -4.46 17.94 16.49
N MET A 164 -4.36 16.98 15.58
CA MET A 164 -5.10 16.93 14.32
C MET A 164 -6.12 15.77 14.35
N ARG A 165 -7.41 16.10 14.15
CA ARG A 165 -8.50 15.10 14.07
C ARG A 165 -8.94 14.84 12.63
N PHE A 166 -9.13 13.58 12.28
CA PHE A 166 -9.59 13.11 10.96
C PHE A 166 -10.10 11.66 11.06
N ASP A 167 -10.83 11.20 10.04
CA ASP A 167 -11.24 9.80 9.95
C ASP A 167 -10.15 8.99 9.25
N ALA A 168 -10.02 7.71 9.62
CA ALA A 168 -9.11 6.79 8.96
C ALA A 168 -9.74 5.41 8.76
N GLU A 169 -9.45 4.80 7.62
CA GLU A 169 -9.86 3.43 7.30
C GLU A 169 -8.77 2.43 7.70
N VAL A 170 -9.15 1.36 8.38
CA VAL A 170 -8.26 0.24 8.70
C VAL A 170 -8.03 -0.59 7.43
N ILE A 171 -6.88 -0.43 6.79
CA ILE A 171 -6.56 -1.15 5.55
C ILE A 171 -5.86 -2.49 5.80
N ARG A 172 -5.28 -2.68 6.99
CA ARG A 172 -4.62 -3.94 7.37
C ARG A 172 -4.49 -4.06 8.88
N ARG A 173 -4.61 -5.29 9.38
CA ARG A 173 -4.20 -5.70 10.73
C ARG A 173 -2.93 -6.54 10.66
N HIS A 174 -2.02 -6.36 11.59
CA HIS A 174 -0.80 -7.15 11.74
C HIS A 174 -0.92 -8.02 12.99
N GLU A 175 -0.58 -9.29 12.86
CA GLU A 175 -0.56 -10.21 14.01
C GLU A 175 0.64 -9.90 14.89
N ARG A 176 0.43 -9.87 16.20
CA ARG A 176 1.47 -9.69 17.22
C ARG A 176 1.28 -10.67 18.36
N GLU A 177 2.40 -11.15 18.89
CA GLU A 177 2.42 -12.06 20.05
C GLU A 177 1.95 -11.37 21.34
N ASP A 178 2.14 -10.05 21.45
CA ASP A 178 1.81 -9.26 22.65
C ASP A 178 0.35 -8.82 22.72
N GLY A 179 -0.51 -9.29 21.80
CA GLY A 179 -1.95 -8.97 21.76
C GLY A 179 -2.28 -7.52 21.40
N ARG A 180 -1.28 -6.65 21.22
CA ARG A 180 -1.52 -5.24 20.92
C ARG A 180 -1.98 -5.05 19.47
N PRO A 181 -2.98 -4.20 19.21
CA PRO A 181 -3.41 -3.92 17.85
C PRO A 181 -2.34 -3.16 17.10
N GLU A 182 -1.83 -3.77 16.04
CA GLU A 182 -1.01 -3.08 15.05
C GLU A 182 -1.76 -2.96 13.74
N LEU A 183 -1.99 -1.73 13.32
CA LEU A 183 -2.90 -1.39 12.23
C LEU A 183 -2.16 -0.59 11.17
N SER A 184 -2.50 -0.82 9.90
CA SER A 184 -2.23 0.15 8.85
C SER A 184 -3.51 0.93 8.59
N LEU A 185 -3.38 2.25 8.65
CA LEU A 185 -4.47 3.20 8.49
C LEU A 185 -4.29 4.00 7.21
N ARG A 186 -5.38 4.20 6.46
CA ARG A 186 -5.48 5.17 5.37
C ARG A 186 -6.22 6.39 5.88
N PHE A 187 -5.65 7.57 5.75
CA PHE A 187 -6.30 8.80 6.21
C PHE A 187 -7.38 9.23 5.21
N LEU A 188 -8.54 9.62 5.72
CA LEU A 188 -9.70 10.04 4.93
C LEU A 188 -9.99 11.53 5.17
N GLY A 189 -10.40 12.24 4.12
CA GLY A 189 -10.89 13.62 4.23
C GLY A 189 -9.87 14.65 4.72
N LEU A 190 -8.57 14.33 4.74
CA LEU A 190 -7.52 15.32 5.02
C LEU A 190 -7.45 16.33 3.88
N GLY A 191 -7.83 17.58 4.14
CA GLY A 191 -7.64 18.67 3.19
C GLY A 191 -6.15 18.92 2.89
N GLU A 192 -5.87 19.48 1.71
CA GLU A 192 -4.51 19.67 1.17
C GLU A 192 -3.55 20.34 2.17
N LYS A 193 -4.01 21.38 2.88
CA LYS A 193 -3.20 22.08 3.90
C LYS A 193 -2.71 21.14 5.01
N ARG A 194 -3.56 20.21 5.46
CA ARG A 194 -3.21 19.23 6.50
C ARG A 194 -2.28 18.16 5.96
N GLN A 195 -2.54 17.66 4.75
CA GLN A 195 -1.65 16.73 4.06
C GLN A 195 -0.24 17.34 3.89
N ASP A 196 -0.14 18.59 3.43
CA ASP A 196 1.14 19.28 3.26
C ASP A 196 1.86 19.50 4.60
N THR A 197 1.13 19.74 5.69
CA THR A 197 1.72 19.83 7.03
C THR A 197 2.37 18.51 7.45
N ILE A 198 1.67 17.38 7.25
CA ILE A 198 2.22 16.04 7.52
C ILE A 198 3.42 15.77 6.60
N ARG A 199 3.30 16.06 5.30
CA ARG A 199 4.36 15.90 4.30
C ARG A 199 5.64 16.61 4.72
N ARG A 200 5.55 17.90 5.11
CA ARG A 200 6.70 18.67 5.57
C ARG A 200 7.39 18.03 6.76
N ARG A 201 6.61 17.50 7.72
CA ARG A 201 7.15 16.80 8.89
C ARG A 201 7.86 15.50 8.51
N VAL A 202 7.29 14.72 7.59
CA VAL A 202 7.91 13.50 7.03
C VAL A 202 9.26 13.82 6.38
N PHE A 203 9.31 14.85 5.53
CA PHE A 203 10.58 15.26 4.90
C PHE A 203 11.59 15.85 5.89
N ALA A 204 11.13 16.48 6.97
CA ALA A 204 12.02 16.93 8.05
C ALA A 204 12.66 15.72 8.76
N GLU A 205 11.89 14.68 9.07
CA GLU A 205 12.43 13.45 9.68
C GLU A 205 13.43 12.76 8.77
N LEU A 206 13.13 12.62 7.47
CA LEU A 206 14.06 11.99 6.53
C LEU A 206 15.39 12.73 6.44
N ARG A 207 15.38 14.07 6.49
CA ARG A 207 16.61 14.87 6.52
C ARG A 207 17.41 14.62 7.79
N ASP A 208 16.73 14.49 8.92
CA ASP A 208 17.36 14.26 10.22
C ASP A 208 17.88 12.81 10.38
N LEU A 209 17.18 11.80 9.86
CA LEU A 209 17.67 10.43 9.81
C LEU A 209 18.93 10.31 8.93
N ARG A 210 18.96 11.03 7.80
CA ARG A 210 20.12 11.07 6.90
C ARG A 210 21.32 11.78 7.54
N SER A 211 21.11 12.89 8.26
CA SER A 211 22.20 13.58 8.96
C SER A 211 22.81 12.71 10.08
N ARG A 212 22.00 11.81 10.66
CA ARG A 212 22.42 10.82 11.66
C ARG A 212 22.99 9.53 11.06
N GLY A 213 22.99 9.36 9.73
CA GLY A 213 23.50 8.17 9.04
C GLY A 213 22.68 6.89 9.26
N VAL A 214 21.40 7.04 9.62
CA VAL A 214 20.47 5.91 9.81
C VAL A 214 19.91 5.42 8.47
N ILE A 215 19.85 6.32 7.47
CA ILE A 215 19.43 6.07 6.08
C ILE A 215 20.31 6.84 5.09
#